data_AF-A0A7G6A9C1-F1
#
_entry.id   AF-A0A7G6A9C1-F1
#
_cell.length_a   1.000
_cell.length_b   1.000
_cell.length_c   1.000
_cell.angle_alpha   90.00
_cell.angle_beta   90.00
_cell.angle_gamma   90.00
#
_symmetry.space_group_name_H-M   'P 1'
#
loop_
_entity.id
_entity.type
_entity.pdbx_description
1 polymer ?
#
loop_
_entity_poly.entity_id
_entity_poly.type
_entity_poly.pdbx_seq_one_letter_code
_entity_poly.pdbx_strand_id
1 'polypeptide(L)'
;MLAQSTCHAALSSASSSRMDGASSTVSGSACLNCSARGMPPPRRQNAFARWLIPAALALVVASFAAGFLAHGDATSAALRALSVLVAACPCAVGLVLPLACSTSAGSAARNGILFRDPASLEALANAREILFYKTRTLTEGRLALSETITSPGLSESEVLYRAAQAERGIAHPVAVRSWMQPPTCR
;
A
#
# COMPACT_ATOMS: atom_id res chain seq x y z
N MET A 1 -16.58 12.77 -1.12
CA MET A 1 -17.53 13.37 -2.08
C MET A 1 -16.91 14.51 -2.89
N LEU A 2 -16.13 15.44 -2.31
CA LEU A 2 -15.49 16.53 -3.08
C LEU A 2 -14.40 16.09 -4.07
N ALA A 3 -13.76 14.94 -3.88
CA ALA A 3 -12.74 14.41 -4.81
C ALA A 3 -13.31 13.70 -6.06
N GLN A 4 -14.61 13.34 -6.05
CA GLN A 4 -15.25 12.68 -7.19
C GLN A 4 -15.80 13.69 -8.21
N SER A 5 -16.20 14.89 -7.77
CA SER A 5 -16.74 15.91 -8.68
C SER A 5 -15.69 16.54 -9.59
N THR A 6 -14.44 16.66 -9.13
CA THR A 6 -13.32 17.16 -9.94
C THR A 6 -12.90 16.19 -11.04
N CYS A 7 -13.07 14.88 -10.83
CA CYS A 7 -12.74 13.88 -11.84
C CYS A 7 -13.76 13.87 -12.99
N HIS A 8 -15.04 14.08 -12.70
CA HIS A 8 -16.10 14.08 -13.72
C HIS A 8 -16.07 15.34 -14.61
N ALA A 9 -15.62 16.48 -14.08
CA ALA A 9 -15.49 17.72 -14.84
C ALA A 9 -14.38 17.65 -15.92
N ALA A 10 -13.31 16.90 -15.67
CA ALA A 10 -12.19 16.74 -16.61
C ALA A 10 -12.54 15.86 -17.84
N LEU A 11 -13.57 15.02 -17.74
CA LEU A 11 -14.01 14.12 -18.83
C LEU A 11 -14.91 14.81 -19.87
N SER A 12 -15.55 15.94 -19.52
CA SER A 12 -16.53 16.61 -20.41
C SER A 12 -15.90 17.54 -21.46
N SER A 13 -14.62 17.92 -21.33
CA SER A 13 -13.96 18.87 -22.25
C SER A 13 -13.10 18.21 -23.33
N ALA A 14 -13.16 16.87 -23.48
CA ALA A 14 -12.16 16.10 -24.23
C ALA A 14 -12.53 15.75 -25.69
N SER A 15 -13.57 16.34 -26.29
CA SER A 15 -14.06 15.91 -27.61
C SER A 15 -13.56 16.71 -28.82
N SER A 16 -12.67 17.71 -28.68
CA SER A 16 -12.39 18.63 -29.80
C SER A 16 -10.91 18.99 -30.08
N SER A 17 -9.92 18.53 -29.32
CA SER A 17 -8.53 18.94 -29.57
C SER A 17 -7.51 17.81 -29.47
N ARG A 18 -6.61 17.84 -30.44
CA ARG A 18 -5.45 16.99 -30.71
C ARG A 18 -4.63 16.72 -29.43
N MET A 19 -4.68 15.49 -28.90
CA MET A 19 -3.87 14.96 -27.77
C MET A 19 -3.36 16.01 -26.79
N ASP A 20 -4.29 16.73 -26.18
CA ASP A 20 -4.00 17.48 -24.96
C ASP A 20 -3.65 16.48 -23.86
N GLY A 21 -2.69 16.79 -22.99
CA GLY A 21 -2.06 15.86 -22.03
C GLY A 21 -3.00 15.04 -21.11
N ALA A 22 -4.30 15.34 -21.12
CA ALA A 22 -5.37 14.60 -20.45
C ALA A 22 -5.58 13.16 -20.99
N SER A 23 -5.34 12.89 -22.29
CA SER A 23 -5.50 11.55 -22.88
C SER A 23 -4.21 10.72 -22.91
N SER A 24 -3.16 11.18 -22.23
CA SER A 24 -1.89 10.47 -22.15
C SER A 24 -2.04 9.18 -21.32
N THR A 25 -1.31 8.12 -21.71
CA THR A 25 -1.25 6.85 -20.95
C THR A 25 -0.87 7.07 -19.48
N VAL A 26 -0.10 8.15 -19.21
CA VAL A 26 0.26 8.60 -17.86
C VAL A 26 -0.96 9.07 -17.08
N SER A 27 -1.81 9.92 -17.68
CA SER A 27 -3.08 10.38 -17.07
C SER A 27 -4.02 9.22 -16.75
N GLY A 28 -4.13 8.25 -17.67
CA GLY A 28 -4.91 7.01 -17.44
C GLY A 28 -4.40 6.18 -16.27
N SER A 29 -3.09 5.95 -16.19
CA SER A 29 -2.47 5.18 -15.10
C SER A 29 -2.59 5.88 -13.73
N ALA A 30 -2.48 7.21 -13.71
CA ALA A 30 -2.65 8.01 -12.50
C ALA A 30 -4.09 7.95 -11.98
N CYS A 31 -5.08 8.01 -12.88
CA CYS A 31 -6.50 7.91 -12.51
C CYS A 31 -6.86 6.51 -11.97
N LEU A 32 -6.30 5.45 -12.55
CA LEU A 32 -6.42 4.08 -12.05
C LEU A 32 -5.89 3.97 -10.61
N ASN A 33 -4.72 4.55 -10.35
CA ASN A 33 -4.08 4.52 -9.03
C ASN A 33 -4.83 5.37 -7.99
N CYS A 34 -5.42 6.51 -8.39
CA CYS A 34 -6.29 7.29 -7.50
C CYS A 34 -7.57 6.53 -7.15
N SER A 35 -8.15 5.81 -8.11
CA SER A 35 -9.33 4.97 -7.89
C SER A 35 -9.03 3.81 -6.93
N ALA A 36 -7.86 3.18 -7.06
CA ALA A 36 -7.42 2.10 -6.18
C ALA A 36 -7.16 2.56 -4.73
N ARG A 37 -6.64 3.78 -4.54
CA ARG A 37 -6.42 4.37 -3.20
C ARG A 37 -7.71 4.74 -2.46
N GLY A 38 -8.85 4.78 -3.15
CA GLY A 38 -10.16 5.02 -2.54
C GLY A 38 -10.74 3.80 -1.80
N MET A 39 -10.13 2.61 -1.91
CA MET A 39 -10.62 1.44 -1.18
C MET A 39 -10.36 1.62 0.32
N PRO A 40 -11.40 1.64 1.17
CA PRO A 40 -11.21 1.82 2.60
C PRO A 40 -10.42 0.63 3.16
N PRO A 41 -9.49 0.86 4.11
CA PRO A 41 -8.77 -0.23 4.77
C PRO A 41 -9.76 -1.20 5.44
N PRO A 42 -9.38 -2.47 5.63
CA PRO A 42 -10.25 -3.48 6.22
C PRO A 42 -10.77 -3.01 7.59
N ARG A 43 -12.09 -2.81 7.69
CA ARG A 43 -12.83 -2.21 8.82
C ARG A 43 -12.75 -2.98 10.16
N ARG A 44 -11.90 -3.99 10.29
CA ARG A 44 -11.98 -4.96 11.40
C ARG A 44 -11.35 -4.48 12.71
N GLN A 45 -10.48 -3.46 12.71
CA GLN A 45 -9.62 -3.24 13.88
C GLN A 45 -10.23 -2.47 15.07
N ASN A 46 -11.39 -1.83 14.95
CA ASN A 46 -11.99 -1.10 16.09
C ASN A 46 -13.34 -1.64 16.57
N ALA A 47 -13.62 -2.95 16.40
CA ALA A 47 -14.84 -3.54 16.96
C ALA A 47 -14.83 -3.51 18.50
N PHE A 48 -13.67 -3.69 19.11
CA PHE A 48 -13.49 -3.69 20.58
C PHE A 48 -13.79 -2.33 21.19
N ALA A 49 -13.27 -1.24 20.60
CA ALA A 49 -13.52 0.13 21.08
C ALA A 49 -15.02 0.49 21.06
N ARG A 50 -15.79 -0.04 20.09
CA ARG A 50 -17.25 0.17 20.04
C ARG A 50 -18.00 -0.45 21.21
N TRP A 51 -17.50 -1.56 21.76
CA TRP A 51 -18.12 -2.26 22.89
C TRP A 51 -17.59 -1.80 24.24
N LEU A 52 -16.35 -1.31 24.28
CA LEU A 52 -15.70 -0.93 25.52
C LEU A 52 -16.35 0.27 26.19
N ILE A 53 -16.69 1.31 25.42
CA ILE A 53 -17.33 2.54 25.91
C ILE A 53 -18.69 2.25 26.56
N PRO A 54 -19.66 1.57 25.89
CA PRO A 54 -20.94 1.26 26.52
C PRO A 54 -20.80 0.30 27.70
N ALA A 55 -19.86 -0.66 27.67
CA ALA A 55 -19.60 -1.55 28.79
C ALA A 55 -19.06 -0.82 30.03
N ALA A 56 -18.11 0.11 29.85
CA ALA A 56 -17.58 0.93 30.93
C ALA A 56 -18.67 1.81 31.58
N LEU A 57 -19.53 2.43 30.75
CA LEU A 57 -20.64 3.23 31.24
C LEU A 57 -21.65 2.39 32.03
N ALA A 58 -21.97 1.18 31.55
CA ALA A 58 -22.84 0.25 32.26
C ALA A 58 -22.29 -0.13 33.64
N LEU A 59 -20.97 -0.36 33.74
CA LEU A 59 -20.28 -0.65 35.01
C LEU A 59 -20.34 0.51 36.00
N VAL A 60 -20.19 1.74 35.52
CA VAL A 60 -20.30 2.96 36.35
C VAL A 60 -21.72 3.12 36.90
N VAL A 61 -22.74 2.97 36.04
CA VAL A 61 -24.16 3.04 36.45
C VAL A 61 -24.51 1.92 37.43
N ALA A 62 -24.06 0.69 37.15
CA ALA A 62 -24.28 -0.46 38.02
C ALA A 62 -23.63 -0.26 39.41
N SER A 63 -22.41 0.27 39.45
CA SER A 63 -21.70 0.57 40.70
C SER A 63 -22.38 1.66 41.51
N PHE A 64 -22.91 2.69 40.84
CA PHE A 64 -23.69 3.75 41.49
C PHE A 64 -25.00 3.18 42.07
N ALA A 65 -25.76 2.45 41.27
CA ALA A 65 -27.05 1.88 41.68
C ALA A 65 -26.88 0.88 42.85
N ALA A 66 -25.87 0.01 42.80
CA ALA A 66 -25.57 -0.92 43.88
C ALA A 66 -25.17 -0.20 45.17
N GLY A 67 -24.35 0.85 45.08
CA GLY A 67 -23.95 1.66 46.24
C GLY A 67 -25.13 2.40 46.87
N PHE A 68 -26.01 2.97 46.03
CA PHE A 68 -27.18 3.71 46.48
C PHE A 68 -28.22 2.79 47.15
N LEU A 69 -28.49 1.61 46.56
CA LEU A 69 -29.43 0.63 47.12
C LEU A 69 -28.96 0.02 48.44
N ALA A 70 -27.64 -0.11 48.66
CA ALA A 70 -27.09 -0.73 49.87
C ALA A 70 -27.03 0.21 51.08
N HIS A 71 -26.77 1.51 50.88
CA HIS A 71 -26.52 2.45 51.99
C HIS A 71 -27.38 3.71 51.98
N GLY A 72 -28.13 4.00 50.90
CA GLY A 72 -29.01 5.17 50.79
C GLY A 72 -28.30 6.53 50.71
N ASP A 73 -26.98 6.56 50.83
CA ASP A 73 -26.17 7.77 50.75
C ASP A 73 -25.66 7.99 49.31
N ALA A 74 -26.14 9.07 48.70
CA ALA A 74 -25.78 9.45 47.33
C ALA A 74 -24.31 9.87 47.20
N THR A 75 -23.70 10.41 48.26
CA THR A 75 -22.33 10.93 48.20
C THR A 75 -21.30 9.80 48.13
N SER A 76 -21.42 8.78 48.99
CA SER A 76 -20.56 7.59 48.92
C SER A 76 -20.75 6.77 47.64
N ALA A 77 -21.97 6.66 47.12
CA ALA A 77 -22.25 5.99 45.84
C ALA A 77 -21.60 6.72 44.65
N ALA A 78 -21.63 8.06 44.63
CA ALA A 78 -20.99 8.86 43.59
C ALA A 78 -19.45 8.72 43.60
N LEU A 79 -18.82 8.70 44.78
CA LEU A 79 -17.38 8.48 44.91
C LEU A 79 -16.96 7.10 44.39
N ARG A 80 -17.74 6.06 44.68
CA ARG A 80 -17.51 4.71 44.14
C ARG A 80 -17.64 4.69 42.62
N ALA A 81 -18.69 5.29 42.06
CA ALA A 81 -18.88 5.35 40.61
C ALA A 81 -17.74 6.11 39.90
N LEU A 82 -17.25 7.21 40.48
CA LEU A 82 -16.10 7.97 39.96
C LEU A 82 -14.82 7.12 39.96
N SER A 83 -14.56 6.36 41.03
CA SER A 83 -13.38 5.48 41.11
C SER A 83 -13.39 4.41 40.00
N VAL A 84 -14.57 3.85 39.70
CA VAL A 84 -14.75 2.87 38.61
C VAL A 84 -14.59 3.53 37.24
N LEU A 85 -15.11 4.75 37.06
CA LEU A 85 -14.97 5.51 35.82
C LEU A 85 -13.50 5.81 35.50
N VAL A 86 -12.72 6.24 36.50
CA VAL A 86 -11.28 6.50 36.34
C VAL A 86 -10.52 5.21 36.07
N ALA A 87 -10.83 4.13 36.79
CA ALA A 87 -10.22 2.82 36.58
C ALA A 87 -10.50 2.26 35.17
N ALA A 88 -11.63 2.64 34.56
CA ALA A 88 -12.03 2.20 33.24
C ALA A 88 -11.43 3.01 32.07
N CYS A 89 -10.55 4.01 32.30
CA CYS A 89 -10.01 4.80 31.18
C CYS A 89 -9.35 3.91 30.11
N PRO A 90 -9.79 3.95 28.84
CA PRO A 90 -9.19 3.18 27.76
C PRO A 90 -7.88 3.76 27.22
N CYS A 91 -7.21 4.60 28.01
CA CYS A 91 -6.03 5.38 27.64
C CYS A 91 -4.95 4.53 26.93
N ALA A 92 -4.73 3.28 27.37
CA ALA A 92 -3.76 2.37 26.76
C ALA A 92 -4.22 1.82 25.39
N VAL A 93 -5.50 1.48 25.24
CA VAL A 93 -6.04 0.82 24.04
C VAL A 93 -5.88 1.71 22.80
N GLY A 94 -6.04 3.03 22.95
CA GLY A 94 -5.91 3.98 21.85
C GLY A 94 -4.48 4.16 21.33
N LEU A 95 -3.46 3.90 22.16
CA LEU A 95 -2.05 4.09 21.81
C LEU A 95 -1.39 2.81 21.28
N VAL A 96 -1.93 1.64 21.60
CA VAL A 96 -1.32 0.35 21.21
C VAL A 96 -1.12 0.25 19.68
N LEU A 97 -2.10 0.65 18.88
CA LEU A 97 -2.06 0.48 17.42
C LEU A 97 -0.95 1.30 16.72
N PRO A 98 -0.82 2.63 16.93
CA PRO A 98 0.26 3.41 16.34
C PRO A 98 1.64 3.01 16.88
N LEU A 99 1.74 2.61 18.15
CA LEU A 99 2.99 2.13 18.73
C LEU A 99 3.42 0.78 18.11
N ALA A 100 2.49 -0.16 17.96
CA ALA A 100 2.76 -1.44 17.31
C ALA A 100 3.15 -1.25 15.83
N CYS A 101 2.45 -0.38 15.09
CA CYS A 101 2.77 -0.12 13.68
C CYS A 101 4.13 0.57 13.51
N SER A 102 4.46 1.55 14.34
CA SER A 102 5.74 2.28 14.24
C SER A 102 6.94 1.41 14.62
N THR A 103 6.81 0.60 15.68
CA THR A 103 7.87 -0.31 16.11
C THR A 103 8.08 -1.46 15.11
N SER A 104 7.01 -2.04 14.58
CA SER A 104 7.10 -3.07 13.52
C SER A 104 7.67 -2.53 12.21
N ALA A 105 7.24 -1.33 11.77
CA ALA A 105 7.82 -0.66 10.60
C ALA A 105 9.31 -0.35 10.81
N GLY A 106 9.69 0.11 12.00
CA GLY A 106 11.09 0.37 12.36
C GLY A 106 11.95 -0.90 12.34
N SER A 107 11.42 -2.03 12.79
CA SER A 107 12.10 -3.33 12.72
C SER A 107 12.23 -3.84 11.28
N ALA A 108 11.16 -3.72 10.49
CA ALA A 108 11.17 -4.12 9.08
C ALA A 108 12.14 -3.28 8.23
N ALA A 109 12.26 -1.98 8.51
CA ALA A 109 13.20 -1.10 7.83
C ALA A 109 14.66 -1.56 8.00
N ARG A 110 15.01 -2.16 9.15
CA ARG A 110 16.34 -2.74 9.38
C ARG A 110 16.63 -3.96 8.49
N ASN A 111 15.58 -4.64 8.03
CA ASN A 111 15.66 -5.75 7.07
C ASN A 111 15.48 -5.28 5.61
N GLY A 112 15.53 -3.97 5.35
CA GLY A 112 15.36 -3.42 4.00
C GLY A 112 13.92 -3.38 3.48
N ILE A 113 12.93 -3.63 4.35
CA ILE A 113 11.50 -3.62 3.99
C ILE A 113 10.89 -2.28 4.42
N LEU A 114 10.42 -1.48 3.46
CA LEU A 114 9.84 -0.16 3.72
C LEU A 114 8.31 -0.20 3.57
N PHE A 115 7.61 -0.01 4.69
CA PHE A 115 6.16 0.19 4.71
C PHE A 115 5.84 1.69 4.59
N ARG A 116 5.01 2.06 3.61
CA ARG A 116 4.63 3.47 3.37
C ARG A 116 3.39 3.90 4.17
N ASP A 117 2.53 2.95 4.50
CA ASP A 117 1.29 3.17 5.23
C ASP A 117 0.99 1.97 6.16
N PRO A 118 0.32 2.20 7.30
CA PRO A 118 -0.02 1.14 8.24
C PRO A 118 -1.02 0.13 7.66
N ALA A 119 -1.88 0.55 6.72
CA ALA A 119 -2.84 -0.33 6.06
C ALA A 119 -2.15 -1.43 5.24
N SER A 120 -1.01 -1.13 4.62
CA SER A 120 -0.18 -2.10 3.89
C SER A 120 0.41 -3.17 4.81
N LEU A 121 0.75 -2.81 6.06
CA LEU A 121 1.27 -3.75 7.05
C LEU A 121 0.16 -4.73 7.49
N GLU A 122 -1.05 -4.23 7.70
CA GLU A 122 -2.22 -5.07 8.00
C GLU A 122 -2.63 -5.96 6.82
N ALA A 123 -2.57 -5.41 5.59
CA ALA A 123 -2.87 -6.16 4.38
C ALA A 123 -1.87 -7.29 4.18
N LEU A 124 -0.57 -7.02 4.40
CA LEU A 124 0.47 -8.03 4.33
C LEU A 124 0.29 -9.13 5.39
N ALA A 125 -0.12 -8.78 6.62
CA ALA A 125 -0.40 -9.76 7.67
C ALA A 125 -1.53 -10.74 7.30
N ASN A 126 -2.45 -10.33 6.42
CA ASN A 126 -3.55 -11.18 5.93
C ASN A 126 -3.31 -11.74 4.52
N ALA A 127 -2.18 -11.41 3.88
CA ALA A 127 -1.89 -11.85 2.54
C ALA A 127 -1.63 -13.35 2.51
N ARG A 128 -2.25 -14.04 1.55
CA ARG A 128 -2.07 -15.49 1.32
C ARG A 128 -1.26 -15.80 0.07
N GLU A 129 -1.28 -14.88 -0.89
CA GLU A 129 -0.67 -15.04 -2.20
C GLU A 129 0.18 -13.82 -2.49
N ILE A 130 1.36 -14.06 -3.09
CA ILE A 130 2.30 -13.01 -3.48
C ILE A 130 2.56 -13.18 -4.96
N LEU A 131 2.13 -12.20 -5.76
CA LEU A 131 2.39 -12.17 -7.19
C LEU A 131 3.60 -11.29 -7.46
N PHE A 132 4.67 -11.89 -7.97
CA PHE A 132 5.87 -11.17 -8.38
C PHE A 132 5.78 -10.79 -9.85
N TYR A 133 6.11 -9.54 -10.16
CA TYR A 133 6.36 -9.15 -11.53
C TYR A 133 7.70 -9.74 -12.01
N LYS A 134 7.79 -10.27 -13.22
CA LYS A 134 9.04 -10.92 -13.66
C LYS A 134 10.17 -9.91 -13.84
N THR A 135 9.95 -8.91 -14.70
CA THR A 135 10.99 -8.00 -15.15
C THR A 135 11.38 -7.02 -14.05
N ARG A 136 12.67 -6.94 -13.68
CA ARG A 136 13.20 -6.06 -12.61
C ARG A 136 12.83 -6.43 -11.16
N THR A 137 11.99 -7.43 -10.92
CA THR A 137 11.79 -7.97 -9.55
C THR A 137 12.48 -9.31 -9.40
N LEU A 138 12.18 -10.28 -10.28
CA LEU A 138 12.88 -11.57 -10.30
C LEU A 138 14.13 -11.54 -11.18
N THR A 139 14.18 -10.61 -12.13
CA THR A 139 15.33 -10.44 -13.03
C THR A 139 16.04 -9.14 -12.76
N GLU A 140 17.33 -9.06 -13.10
CA GLU A 140 18.14 -7.83 -12.99
C GLU A 140 17.65 -6.70 -13.93
N GLY A 141 16.68 -6.98 -14.81
CA GLY A 141 16.23 -6.06 -15.85
C GLY A 141 17.29 -5.77 -16.91
N ARG A 142 18.34 -6.58 -16.96
CA ARG A 142 19.38 -6.57 -17.99
C ARG A 142 19.15 -7.78 -18.88
N LEU A 143 18.76 -7.55 -20.12
CA LEU A 143 18.71 -8.58 -21.15
C LEU A 143 20.12 -8.72 -21.70
N ALA A 144 20.66 -9.94 -21.67
CA ALA A 144 21.93 -10.30 -22.27
C ALA A 144 21.66 -11.31 -23.39
N LEU A 145 22.45 -11.23 -24.46
CA LEU A 145 22.41 -12.27 -25.47
C LEU A 145 23.00 -13.56 -24.90
N SER A 146 22.25 -14.65 -24.96
CA SER A 146 22.73 -15.96 -24.50
C SER A 146 23.39 -16.77 -25.61
N GLU A 147 22.85 -16.74 -26.82
CA GLU A 147 23.29 -17.58 -27.93
C GLU A 147 22.87 -16.95 -29.26
N THR A 148 23.73 -17.07 -30.27
CA THR A 148 23.41 -16.72 -31.66
C THR A 148 23.38 -17.99 -32.51
N ILE A 149 22.21 -18.33 -33.05
CA ILE A 149 22.06 -19.47 -33.95
C ILE A 149 22.00 -18.95 -35.38
N THR A 150 22.97 -19.31 -36.21
CA THR A 150 23.07 -18.85 -37.60
C THR A 150 22.65 -19.93 -38.60
N SER A 151 22.14 -19.48 -39.75
CA SER A 151 21.91 -20.35 -40.92
C SER A 151 23.24 -20.69 -41.59
N PRO A 152 23.38 -21.87 -42.25
CA PRO A 152 24.58 -22.22 -43.00
C PRO A 152 24.96 -21.13 -43.99
N GLY A 153 26.23 -20.71 -43.99
CA GLY A 153 26.75 -19.67 -44.87
C GLY A 153 26.69 -18.24 -44.32
N LEU A 154 26.12 -18.00 -43.13
CA LEU A 154 26.22 -16.71 -42.43
C LEU A 154 27.14 -16.77 -41.21
N SER A 155 28.04 -15.80 -41.11
CA SER A 155 28.81 -15.58 -39.89
C SER A 155 27.94 -14.90 -38.82
N GLU A 156 28.27 -15.18 -37.55
CA GLU A 156 27.62 -14.55 -36.40
C GLU A 156 27.68 -13.01 -36.48
N SER A 157 28.84 -12.45 -36.84
CA SER A 157 29.05 -11.01 -36.98
C SER A 157 28.11 -10.34 -37.98
N GLU A 158 27.80 -11.00 -39.09
CA GLU A 158 26.92 -10.50 -40.15
C GLU A 158 25.46 -10.44 -39.65
N VAL A 159 25.03 -11.47 -38.92
CA VAL A 159 23.68 -11.55 -38.34
C VAL A 159 23.50 -10.47 -37.28
N LEU A 160 24.47 -10.33 -36.37
CA LEU A 160 24.47 -9.32 -35.31
C LEU A 160 24.44 -7.89 -35.87
N TYR A 161 25.23 -7.63 -36.92
CA TYR A 161 25.28 -6.32 -37.55
C TYR A 161 23.92 -5.92 -38.15
N ARG A 162 23.26 -6.86 -38.84
CA ARG A 162 21.94 -6.61 -39.46
C ARG A 162 20.84 -6.45 -38.40
N ALA A 163 20.86 -7.26 -37.34
CA ALA A 163 19.94 -7.12 -36.21
C ALA A 163 20.09 -5.75 -35.54
N ALA A 164 21.33 -5.31 -35.27
CA ALA A 164 21.59 -4.00 -34.69
C ALA A 164 21.10 -2.84 -35.56
N GLN A 165 21.15 -2.97 -36.89
CA GLN A 165 20.61 -1.97 -37.80
C GLN A 165 19.08 -1.94 -37.79
N ALA A 166 18.43 -3.10 -37.76
CA ALA A 166 16.97 -3.20 -37.69
C ALA A 166 16.41 -2.65 -36.36
N GLU A 167 17.16 -2.77 -35.28
CA GLU A 167 16.76 -2.33 -33.93
C GLU A 167 17.05 -0.85 -33.65
N ARG A 168 17.75 -0.14 -34.55
CA ARG A 168 18.06 1.29 -34.37
C ARG A 168 16.80 2.13 -34.24
N GLY A 169 16.75 2.93 -33.17
CA GLY A 169 15.64 3.86 -32.89
C GLY A 169 14.46 3.22 -32.15
N ILE A 170 14.51 1.92 -31.81
CA ILE A 170 13.47 1.24 -31.05
C ILE A 170 13.81 1.30 -29.56
N ALA A 171 12.92 1.87 -28.73
CA ALA A 171 13.11 2.00 -27.28
C ALA A 171 12.86 0.71 -26.48
N HIS A 172 12.58 -0.41 -27.16
CA HIS A 172 12.27 -1.68 -26.51
C HIS A 172 13.52 -2.24 -25.79
N PRO A 173 13.40 -2.83 -24.58
CA PRO A 173 14.56 -3.32 -23.82
C PRO A 173 15.45 -4.33 -24.56
N VAL A 174 14.89 -5.06 -25.53
CA VAL A 174 15.62 -5.99 -26.42
C VAL A 174 16.56 -5.22 -27.36
N ALA A 175 16.04 -4.16 -28.00
CA ALA A 175 16.74 -3.34 -28.98
C ALA A 175 17.84 -2.46 -28.38
N VAL A 176 17.62 -1.95 -27.17
CA VAL A 176 18.52 -0.95 -26.56
C VAL A 176 19.77 -1.58 -25.92
N ARG A 177 19.82 -2.91 -25.70
CA ARG A 177 20.80 -3.47 -24.75
C ARG A 177 21.50 -4.77 -25.10
N SER A 178 21.06 -5.54 -26.09
CA SER A 178 21.44 -6.95 -26.16
C SER A 178 22.78 -7.29 -26.85
N TRP A 179 23.41 -6.39 -27.62
CA TRP A 179 24.53 -6.79 -28.50
C TRP A 179 25.85 -6.01 -28.35
N MET A 180 25.85 -4.84 -27.71
CA MET A 180 27.04 -3.96 -27.60
C MET A 180 27.67 -4.02 -26.21
N GLN A 181 28.10 -5.20 -25.77
CA GLN A 181 29.12 -5.26 -24.72
C GLN A 181 30.48 -5.47 -25.41
N PRO A 182 31.40 -4.49 -25.39
CA PRO A 182 32.79 -4.79 -25.74
C PRO A 182 33.30 -5.87 -24.77
N PRO A 183 34.20 -6.77 -25.21
CA PRO A 183 34.78 -7.77 -24.33
C PRO A 183 35.42 -7.03 -23.15
N THR A 184 34.89 -7.26 -21.95
CA THR A 184 35.52 -6.81 -20.72
C THR A 184 36.88 -7.49 -20.62
N CYS A 185 37.97 -6.73 -20.79
CA CYS A 185 39.29 -7.17 -20.36
C CYS A 185 39.19 -7.61 -18.90
N ARG A 186 39.62 -8.84 -18.65
CA ARG A 186 39.77 -9.43 -17.33
C ARG A 186 41.20 -9.20 -16.85
#